data_AF-A0A1Q7VR47-F1
#
_entry.id   AF-A0A1Q7VR47-F1
#
_cell.length_a   1.000
_cell.length_b   1.000
_cell.length_c   1.000
_cell.angle_alpha   90.00
_cell.angle_beta   90.00
_cell.angle_gamma   90.00
#
_symmetry.space_group_name_H-M   'P 1'
#
loop_
_entity.id
_entity.type
_entity.pdbx_description
1 polymer ?
#
loop_
_entity_poly.entity_id
_entity_poly.type
_entity_poly.pdbx_seq_one_letter_code
_entity_poly.pdbx_strand_id
1 'polypeptide(L)'
;MKERMPKYLGWLEDVLARNRKSEGRWLVGRDRTYVDLSAFQVVEGLRYAFPNAMARLERKIPRLVALHDRVAEQPRIAAYLKSERRLPFNQEGIFRSYPELDAPAPRRRSGRARKAGR
;
A
#
# COMPACT_ATOMS: atom_id res chain seq x y z
N MET A 1 -0.06 5.58 15.37
CA MET A 1 0.08 5.33 13.91
C MET A 1 0.32 6.58 13.06
N LYS A 2 -0.34 7.72 13.37
CA LYS A 2 -0.37 8.93 12.53
C LYS A 2 0.99 9.45 12.03
N GLU A 3 2.07 9.29 12.78
CA GLU A 3 3.38 9.83 12.41
C GLU A 3 4.34 8.79 11.81
N ARG A 4 4.32 7.56 12.33
CA ARG A 4 5.28 6.51 11.94
C ARG A 4 5.00 5.96 10.55
N MET A 5 3.74 5.66 10.22
CA MET A 5 3.39 5.09 8.92
C MET A 5 3.75 6.04 7.76
N PRO A 6 3.37 7.33 7.78
CA PRO A 6 3.80 8.25 6.73
C PRO A 6 5.32 8.43 6.64
N LYS A 7 6.03 8.43 7.78
CA LYS A 7 7.50 8.55 7.80
C LYS A 7 8.19 7.40 7.07
N TYR A 8 7.84 6.15 7.40
CA TYR A 8 8.52 4.99 6.79
C TYR A 8 8.10 4.75 5.35
N LEU A 9 6.80 4.89 5.02
CA LEU A 9 6.36 4.71 3.64
C LEU A 9 6.83 5.86 2.74
N GLY A 10 6.88 7.09 3.25
CA GLY A 10 7.48 8.22 2.57
C GLY A 10 8.98 8.03 2.34
N TRP A 11 9.71 7.47 3.30
CA TRP A 11 11.11 7.13 3.10
C TRP A 11 11.32 6.08 2.00
N LEU A 12 10.48 5.04 1.93
CA LEU A 12 10.54 4.06 0.83
C LEU A 12 10.21 4.69 -0.54
N GLU A 13 9.23 5.59 -0.60
CA GLU A 13 8.93 6.38 -1.79
C GLU A 13 10.13 7.22 -2.23
N ASP A 14 10.82 7.88 -1.29
CA ASP A 14 12.04 8.65 -1.56
C ASP A 14 13.19 7.76 -2.05
N VAL A 15 13.35 6.56 -1.47
CA VAL A 15 14.34 5.57 -1.93
C VAL A 15 14.07 5.18 -3.37
N LEU A 16 12.80 4.90 -3.73
CA LEU A 16 12.42 4.62 -5.12
C LEU A 16 12.72 5.80 -6.04
N ALA A 17 12.32 7.02 -5.65
CA ALA A 17 12.57 8.22 -6.44
C ALA A 17 14.06 8.47 -6.71
N ARG A 18 14.94 8.10 -5.76
CA ARG A 18 16.40 8.27 -5.87
C ARG A 18 17.09 7.15 -6.65
N ASN A 19 16.46 5.98 -6.81
CA ASN A 19 17.07 4.85 -7.51
C ASN A 19 17.02 5.01 -9.05
N ARG A 20 17.97 5.80 -9.58
CA ARG A 20 18.13 6.01 -11.03
C ARG A 20 18.49 4.74 -11.81
N LYS A 21 19.06 3.72 -11.17
CA LYS A 21 19.47 2.48 -11.86
C LYS A 21 18.29 1.67 -12.37
N SER A 22 17.14 1.75 -11.69
CA SER A 22 15.90 1.10 -12.09
C SER A 22 14.82 2.09 -12.52
N GLU A 23 15.16 3.39 -12.64
CA GLU A 23 14.19 4.48 -12.88
C GLU A 23 13.06 4.49 -11.84
N GLY A 24 13.39 4.11 -10.59
CA GLY A 24 12.44 4.00 -9.49
C GLY A 24 11.47 2.82 -9.58
N ARG A 25 11.75 1.80 -10.39
CA ARG A 25 10.96 0.56 -10.44
C ARG A 25 11.21 -0.37 -9.26
N TRP A 26 12.44 -0.38 -8.72
CA TRP A 26 12.86 -1.26 -7.63
C TRP A 26 13.60 -0.48 -6.55
N LEU A 27 13.54 -0.93 -5.31
CA LEU A 27 14.14 -0.24 -4.16
C LEU A 27 15.66 -0.15 -4.27
N VAL A 28 16.32 -1.20 -4.76
CA VAL A 28 17.78 -1.28 -4.83
C VAL A 28 18.24 -1.85 -6.16
N GLY A 29 19.27 -1.25 -6.75
CA GLY A 29 19.89 -1.76 -7.98
C GLY A 29 19.02 -1.60 -9.21
N ARG A 30 19.26 -2.43 -10.24
CA ARG A 30 18.56 -2.40 -11.53
C ARG A 30 17.32 -3.30 -11.55
N ASP A 31 17.31 -4.35 -10.73
CA ASP A 31 16.36 -5.45 -10.80
C ASP A 31 15.73 -5.74 -9.43
N ARG A 32 14.62 -6.50 -9.43
CA ARG A 32 13.90 -6.88 -8.22
C ARG A 32 14.79 -7.70 -7.27
N THR A 33 14.75 -7.32 -6.01
CA THR A 33 15.38 -8.02 -4.88
C THR A 33 14.31 -8.49 -3.89
N TYR A 34 14.72 -9.24 -2.86
CA TYR A 34 13.81 -9.63 -1.79
C TYR A 34 13.24 -8.41 -1.03
N VAL A 35 13.94 -7.26 -1.04
CA VAL A 35 13.46 -6.05 -0.35
C VAL A 35 12.17 -5.53 -0.99
N ASP A 36 12.02 -5.67 -2.30
CA ASP A 36 10.79 -5.32 -3.02
C ASP A 36 9.62 -6.24 -2.63
N LEU A 37 9.90 -7.53 -2.39
CA LEU A 37 8.90 -8.49 -1.88
C LEU A 37 8.47 -8.16 -0.45
N SER A 38 9.43 -7.77 0.41
CA SER A 38 9.13 -7.33 1.77
C SER A 38 8.29 -6.05 1.78
N ALA A 39 8.62 -5.08 0.91
CA ALA A 39 7.84 -3.85 0.78
C ALA A 39 6.42 -4.13 0.28
N PHE A 40 6.26 -5.04 -0.71
CA PHE A 40 4.96 -5.53 -1.14
C PHE A 40 4.14 -6.09 0.03
N GLN A 41 4.72 -6.98 0.85
CA GLN A 41 4.02 -7.58 1.98
C GLN A 41 3.63 -6.55 3.06
N VAL A 42 4.48 -5.53 3.29
CA VAL A 42 4.17 -4.43 4.21
C VAL A 42 2.98 -3.61 3.70
N VAL A 43 2.93 -3.30 2.40
CA VAL A 43 1.80 -2.59 1.79
C VAL A 43 0.51 -3.40 1.91
N GLU A 44 0.53 -4.69 1.57
CA GLU A 44 -0.62 -5.60 1.72
C GLU A 44 -1.11 -5.66 3.17
N GLY A 45 -0.20 -5.84 4.12
CA GLY A 45 -0.53 -5.92 5.54
C GLY A 45 -1.12 -4.62 6.09
N LEU A 46 -0.59 -3.46 5.66
CA LEU A 46 -1.12 -2.16 6.08
C LEU A 46 -2.47 -1.83 5.42
N ARG A 47 -2.71 -2.28 4.17
CA ARG A 47 -4.02 -2.18 3.53
C ARG A 47 -5.09 -2.95 4.30
N TYR A 48 -4.74 -4.12 4.84
CA TYR A 48 -5.63 -4.91 5.69
C TYR A 48 -5.81 -4.27 7.08
N ALA A 49 -4.73 -3.91 7.77
CA ALA A 49 -4.80 -3.47 9.16
C ALA A 49 -5.30 -2.02 9.33
N PHE A 50 -5.05 -1.14 8.35
CA PHE A 50 -5.36 0.29 8.43
C PHE A 50 -5.92 0.84 7.09
N PRO A 51 -7.06 0.31 6.61
CA PRO A 51 -7.57 0.62 5.27
C PRO A 51 -7.85 2.11 5.07
N ASN A 52 -8.37 2.83 6.08
CA ASN A 52 -8.69 4.25 5.93
C ASN A 52 -7.44 5.13 5.96
N ALA A 53 -6.42 4.77 6.73
CA ALA A 53 -5.13 5.44 6.70
C ALA A 53 -4.43 5.24 5.35
N MET A 54 -4.41 4.01 4.84
CA MET A 54 -3.81 3.68 3.54
C MET A 54 -4.51 4.41 2.39
N ALA A 55 -5.85 4.43 2.36
CA ALA A 55 -6.61 5.16 1.33
C ALA A 55 -6.23 6.65 1.22
N ARG A 56 -5.78 7.28 2.31
CA ARG A 56 -5.28 8.66 2.31
C ARG A 56 -3.81 8.74 1.88
N LEU A 57 -2.99 7.83 2.38
CA LEU A 57 -1.54 7.89 2.26
C LEU A 57 -1.06 7.47 0.87
N GLU A 58 -1.72 6.52 0.22
CA GLU A 58 -1.33 6.00 -1.11
C GLU A 58 -1.17 7.10 -2.17
N ARG A 59 -1.97 8.16 -2.08
CA ARG A 59 -1.88 9.33 -2.97
C ARG A 59 -0.54 10.07 -2.87
N LYS A 60 0.22 9.86 -1.79
CA LYS A 60 1.52 10.47 -1.51
C LYS A 60 2.69 9.52 -1.76
N ILE A 61 2.44 8.24 -2.04
CA ILE A 61 3.47 7.21 -2.26
C ILE A 61 3.22 6.44 -3.57
N PRO A 62 3.02 7.13 -4.71
CA PRO A 62 2.60 6.49 -5.96
C PRO A 62 3.62 5.48 -6.50
N ARG A 63 4.94 5.67 -6.29
CA ARG A 63 5.94 4.71 -6.76
C ARG A 63 5.91 3.44 -5.92
N LEU A 64 5.69 3.57 -4.61
CA LEU A 64 5.56 2.42 -3.74
C LEU A 64 4.31 1.58 -4.08
N VAL A 65 3.19 2.24 -4.41
CA VAL A 65 2.00 1.56 -4.93
C VAL A 65 2.31 0.86 -6.27
N ALA A 66 2.99 1.54 -7.20
CA ALA A 66 3.37 0.93 -8.47
C ALA A 66 4.38 -0.24 -8.31
N LEU A 67 5.26 -0.19 -7.31
CA LEU A 67 6.13 -1.32 -6.95
C LEU A 67 5.32 -2.50 -6.45
N HIS A 68 4.36 -2.25 -5.54
CA HIS A 68 3.45 -3.27 -5.04
C HIS A 68 2.73 -3.97 -6.20
N ASP A 69 2.12 -3.20 -7.10
CA ASP A 69 1.32 -3.75 -8.20
C ASP A 69 2.21 -4.56 -9.16
N ARG A 70 3.40 -4.04 -9.49
CA ARG A 70 4.38 -4.74 -10.30
C ARG A 70 4.83 -6.07 -9.69
N VAL A 71 5.00 -6.14 -8.36
CA VAL A 71 5.33 -7.40 -7.68
C VAL A 71 4.15 -8.38 -7.76
N ALA A 72 2.92 -7.90 -7.54
CA ALA A 72 1.70 -8.72 -7.58
C ALA A 72 1.47 -9.36 -8.96
N GLU A 73 1.80 -8.65 -10.04
CA GLU A 73 1.61 -9.08 -11.43
C GLU A 73 2.61 -10.15 -11.89
N GLN A 74 3.69 -10.40 -11.13
CA GLN A 74 4.71 -11.35 -11.55
C GLN A 74 4.15 -12.78 -11.56
N PRO A 75 4.29 -13.57 -12.64
CA PRO A 75 3.55 -14.82 -12.81
C PRO A 75 3.63 -15.79 -11.63
N ARG A 76 4.82 -15.99 -11.06
CA ARG A 76 5.03 -16.87 -9.90
C ARG A 76 4.42 -16.31 -8.62
N ILE A 77 4.45 -14.99 -8.44
CA ILE A 77 3.83 -14.32 -7.30
C ILE A 77 2.31 -14.37 -7.46
N ALA A 78 1.77 -13.95 -8.61
CA ALA A 78 0.35 -14.04 -8.92
C ALA A 78 -0.23 -15.45 -8.70
N ALA A 79 0.50 -16.49 -9.13
CA ALA A 79 0.11 -17.88 -8.88
C ALA A 79 0.11 -18.22 -7.39
N TYR A 80 1.13 -17.79 -6.63
CA TYR A 80 1.17 -17.95 -5.17
C TYR A 80 0.02 -17.20 -4.48
N LEU A 81 -0.27 -15.96 -4.89
CA LEU A 81 -1.31 -15.12 -4.29
C LEU A 81 -2.72 -15.73 -4.43
N LYS A 82 -2.93 -16.57 -5.45
CA LYS A 82 -4.17 -17.32 -5.71
C LYS A 82 -4.20 -18.72 -5.09
N SER A 83 -3.07 -19.19 -4.56
CA SER A 83 -2.95 -20.54 -4.03
C SER A 83 -3.35 -20.62 -2.55
N GLU A 84 -3.79 -21.80 -2.10
CA GLU A 84 -4.11 -22.07 -0.70
C GLU A 84 -2.93 -21.91 0.26
N ARG A 85 -1.69 -21.92 -0.27
CA ARG A 85 -0.48 -21.67 0.50
C ARG A 85 -0.40 -20.24 1.03
N ARG A 86 -1.06 -19.29 0.36
CA ARG A 86 -1.15 -17.91 0.86
C ARG A 86 -2.28 -17.84 1.88
N LEU A 87 -1.91 -17.87 3.15
CA LEU A 87 -2.87 -17.62 4.22
C LEU A 87 -3.37 -16.16 4.15
N PRO A 88 -4.69 -15.93 4.28
CA PRO A 88 -5.24 -14.59 4.34
C PRO A 88 -4.79 -13.88 5.62
N PHE A 89 -4.78 -12.55 5.61
CA PHE A 89 -4.61 -11.79 6.84
C PHE A 89 -5.78 -12.09 7.79
N ASN A 90 -5.47 -12.21 9.07
CA ASN A 90 -6.42 -12.55 10.12
C ASN A 90 -6.03 -11.83 11.43
N GLN A 91 -6.69 -12.16 12.54
CA GLN A 91 -6.44 -11.53 13.84
C GLN A 91 -5.36 -12.21 14.68
N GLU A 92 -4.74 -13.29 14.17
CA GLU A 92 -3.67 -14.04 14.83
C GLU A 92 -2.28 -13.65 14.30
N GLY A 93 -2.23 -12.86 13.21
CA GLY A 93 -1.00 -12.40 12.58
C GLY A 93 -0.44 -11.08 13.14
N ILE A 94 0.64 -10.59 12.49
CA ILE A 94 1.27 -9.30 12.82
C ILE A 94 0.36 -8.13 12.44
N PHE A 95 -0.23 -8.16 11.25
CA PHE A 95 -1.14 -7.12 10.76
C PHE A 95 -2.56 -7.45 11.20
N ARG A 96 -3.07 -6.69 12.17
CA ARG A 96 -4.39 -6.88 12.77
C ARG A 96 -5.25 -5.65 12.54
N SER A 97 -6.48 -5.88 12.09
CA SER A 97 -7.44 -4.80 11.83
C SER A 97 -8.19 -4.46 13.11
N TYR A 98 -7.83 -3.32 13.70
CA TYR A 98 -8.48 -2.72 14.86
C TYR A 98 -9.08 -1.37 14.43
N PRO A 99 -10.40 -1.29 14.17
CA PRO A 99 -11.06 -0.08 13.67
C PRO A 99 -10.78 1.17 14.51
N GLU A 100 -10.68 1.01 15.83
CA GLU A 100 -10.38 2.04 16.80
C GLU A 100 -8.95 2.62 16.68
N LEU A 101 -8.03 1.87 16.07
CA LEU A 101 -6.65 2.30 15.81
C LEU A 101 -6.46 2.87 14.39
N ASP A 102 -7.41 2.64 13.50
CA ASP A 102 -7.40 3.20 12.14
C ASP A 102 -7.84 4.67 12.13
N ALA A 103 -7.51 5.37 11.06
CA ALA A 103 -7.97 6.72 10.86
C ALA A 103 -9.48 6.73 10.58
N PRO A 104 -10.21 7.82 10.90
CA PRO A 104 -11.65 7.91 10.63
C PRO A 104 -11.94 7.61 9.15
N ALA A 105 -13.09 7.02 8.83
CA ALA A 105 -13.43 6.76 7.43
C ALA A 105 -13.32 8.03 6.56
N PRO A 106 -12.81 7.95 5.32
CA PRO A 106 -12.77 9.10 4.43
C PRO A 106 -14.20 9.63 4.23
N ARG A 107 -14.39 10.94 4.45
CA ARG A 107 -15.71 11.57 4.28
C ARG A 107 -16.13 11.41 2.81
N ARG A 108 -17.18 10.63 2.55
CA ARG A 108 -17.87 10.66 1.25
C ARG A 108 -18.37 12.09 1.05
N ARG A 109 -17.92 12.75 -0.02
CA ARG A 109 -18.53 14.01 -0.45
C ARG A 109 -19.98 13.71 -0.82
N SER A 110 -20.93 14.12 0.02
CA SER A 110 -22.34 14.15 -0.38
C SER A 110 -22.46 15.16 -1.54
N GLY A 111 -22.94 14.67 -2.69
CA GLY A 111 -23.20 15.51 -3.85
C GLY A 111 -24.17 16.62 -3.46
N ARG A 112 -23.76 17.88 -3.66
CA ARG A 112 -24.62 19.05 -3.50
C ARG A 112 -25.65 18.98 -4.62
N ALA A 113 -26.86 18.50 -4.32
CA ALA A 113 -28.00 18.61 -5.23
C ALA A 113 -28.21 20.10 -5.54
N ARG A 114 -27.96 20.50 -6.79
CA ARG A 114 -28.40 21.81 -7.31
C ARG A 114 -29.93 21.79 -7.31
N LYS A 115 -30.56 22.56 -6.41
CA LYS A 115 -31.96 22.95 -6.59
C LYS A 115 -32.02 23.86 -7.81
N ALA A 116 -32.60 23.38 -8.90
CA ALA A 116 -33.03 24.22 -10.01
C ALA A 116 -34.16 25.13 -9.50
N GLY A 117 -33.92 26.43 -9.54
CA GLY A 117 -34.90 27.47 -9.24
C GLY A 117 -35.90 27.60 -10.38
N ARG A 118 -37.12 27.90 -9.98
CA ARG A 118 -38.38 27.98 -10.72
C ARG A 118 -38.46 29.23 -11.59
#